data_AF-A0A8H6HXX4-F1
#
_entry.id   AF-A0A8H6HXX4-F1
#
_cell.length_a   1.000
_cell.length_b   1.000
_cell.length_c   1.000
_cell.angle_alpha   90.00
_cell.angle_beta   90.00
_cell.angle_gamma   90.00
#
_symmetry.space_group_name_H-M   'P 1'
#
loop_
_entity.id
_entity.type
_entity.pdbx_description
1 polymer ?
#
loop_
_entity_poly.entity_id
_entity_poly.type
_entity_poly.pdbx_seq_one_letter_code
_entity_poly.pdbx_strand_id
1 'polypeptide(L)'
;HFTAFTHRVGSDSFEYGDSMHDSPDLAVGHLLQQSLSTKRVPLPSAVVSGTINRQGGSNGGGGSCGVASFNFIQRHITPGRRMWAGSMAREFRDEILGNLIHYSVLSQESVGTANQW
;
A
#
# COMPACT_ATOMS: atom_id res chain seq x y z
N HIS A 1 -1.08 -14.10 -1.40
CA HIS A 1 -1.38 -13.00 -2.34
C HIS A 1 -1.57 -11.74 -1.51
N PHE A 2 -1.03 -10.60 -1.94
CA PHE A 2 -1.07 -9.34 -1.17
C PHE A 2 -1.88 -8.29 -1.93
N THR A 3 -2.64 -7.51 -1.18
CA THR A 3 -3.47 -6.39 -1.65
C THR A 3 -3.27 -5.22 -0.70
N ALA A 4 -3.70 -4.03 -1.09
CA ALA A 4 -3.57 -2.83 -0.29
C ALA A 4 -4.87 -2.04 -0.25
N PHE A 5 -5.11 -1.35 0.86
CA PHE A 5 -6.19 -0.39 1.03
C PHE A 5 -5.57 0.96 1.38
N THR A 6 -6.06 2.04 0.79
CA THR A 6 -5.72 3.40 1.20
C THR A 6 -6.99 4.21 1.42
N HIS A 7 -6.90 5.20 2.30
CA HIS A 7 -7.96 6.16 2.54
C HIS A 7 -7.36 7.54 2.71
N ARG A 8 -7.95 8.50 2.01
CA ARG A 8 -7.64 9.92 2.17
C ARG A 8 -8.73 10.56 3.00
N VAL A 9 -8.34 11.33 4.03
CA VAL A 9 -9.30 12.10 4.84
C VAL A 9 -10.16 12.98 3.93
N GLY A 10 -11.47 12.87 4.08
CA GLY A 10 -12.46 13.55 3.23
C GLY A 10 -12.95 12.73 2.03
N SER A 11 -12.39 11.56 1.77
CA SER A 11 -12.92 10.59 0.80
C SER A 11 -14.19 9.93 1.33
N ASP A 12 -15.07 9.52 0.43
CA ASP A 12 -16.28 8.74 0.70
C ASP A 12 -16.07 7.22 0.57
N SER A 13 -14.84 6.80 0.25
CA SER A 13 -14.47 5.41 0.00
C SER A 13 -13.01 5.12 0.31
N PHE A 14 -12.71 3.85 0.56
CA PHE A 14 -11.37 3.27 0.51
C PHE A 14 -11.01 2.93 -0.94
N GLU A 15 -9.77 3.19 -1.34
CA GLU A 15 -9.22 2.66 -2.58
C GLU A 15 -8.53 1.31 -2.33
N TYR A 16 -8.90 0.30 -3.12
CA TYR A 16 -8.38 -1.05 -3.06
C TYR A 16 -7.43 -1.33 -4.23
N GLY A 17 -6.17 -1.61 -3.92
CA GLY A 17 -5.15 -2.01 -4.87
C GLY A 17 -4.94 -3.52 -4.84
N ASP A 18 -5.40 -4.19 -5.88
CA ASP A 18 -5.08 -5.59 -6.15
C ASP A 18 -4.43 -5.77 -7.54
N SER A 19 -3.22 -6.31 -7.54
CA SER A 19 -2.48 -6.65 -8.75
C SER A 19 -3.02 -7.86 -9.54
N MET A 20 -3.92 -8.66 -8.99
CA MET A 20 -4.64 -9.68 -9.77
C MET A 20 -5.84 -9.12 -10.54
N HIS A 21 -6.25 -7.88 -10.18
CA HIS A 21 -7.46 -7.21 -10.65
C HIS A 21 -8.75 -7.94 -10.24
N ASP A 22 -8.73 -8.64 -9.12
CA ASP A 22 -9.94 -9.18 -8.51
C ASP A 22 -10.76 -8.03 -7.88
N SER A 23 -12.05 -8.29 -7.67
CA SER A 23 -12.95 -7.31 -7.06
C SER A 23 -12.67 -7.17 -5.55
N PRO A 24 -12.82 -5.96 -4.97
CA PRO A 24 -12.67 -5.77 -3.54
C PRO A 24 -13.73 -6.58 -2.77
N ASP A 25 -13.31 -7.25 -1.70
CA ASP A 25 -14.23 -7.84 -0.75
C ASP A 25 -14.87 -6.73 0.11
N LEU A 26 -16.17 -6.51 -0.10
CA LEU A 26 -16.95 -5.50 0.61
C LEU A 26 -16.96 -5.72 2.13
N ALA A 27 -16.82 -6.96 2.60
CA ALA A 27 -16.73 -7.26 4.03
C ALA A 27 -15.50 -6.62 4.68
N VAL A 28 -14.39 -6.51 3.94
CA VAL A 28 -13.16 -5.86 4.42
C VAL A 28 -13.38 -4.36 4.61
N GLY A 29 -14.13 -3.70 3.72
CA GLY A 29 -14.50 -2.29 3.87
C GLY A 29 -15.26 -2.01 5.15
N HIS A 30 -16.24 -2.86 5.48
CA HIS A 30 -16.97 -2.77 6.75
C HIS A 30 -16.06 -3.01 7.97
N LEU A 31 -15.16 -3.99 7.89
CA LEU A 31 -14.23 -4.29 8.99
C LEU A 31 -13.27 -3.12 9.23
N LEU A 32 -12.73 -2.52 8.17
CA LEU A 32 -11.87 -1.32 8.23
C LEU A 32 -12.63 -0.14 8.83
N GLN A 33 -13.87 0.10 8.38
CA GLN A 33 -14.72 1.14 8.96
C GLN A 33 -14.89 0.95 10.46
N GLN A 34 -15.30 -0.24 10.90
CA GLN A 34 -15.60 -0.52 12.31
C GLN A 34 -14.34 -0.42 13.18
N SER A 35 -13.20 -0.91 12.69
CA SER A 35 -11.96 -1.00 13.46
C SER A 35 -11.20 0.32 13.55
N LEU A 36 -11.29 1.16 12.51
CA LEU A 36 -10.44 2.35 12.37
C LEU A 36 -11.21 3.67 12.48
N SER A 37 -12.55 3.65 12.46
CA SER A 37 -13.34 4.87 12.69
C SER A 37 -13.19 5.36 14.12
N THR A 38 -13.11 6.68 14.27
CA THR A 38 -13.18 7.34 15.57
C THR A 38 -14.27 8.41 15.56
N LYS A 39 -14.66 8.91 16.73
CA LYS A 39 -15.63 10.03 16.83
C LYS A 39 -15.21 11.27 16.02
N ARG A 40 -13.91 11.47 15.81
CA ARG A 40 -13.36 12.63 15.09
C ARG A 40 -13.08 12.34 13.61
N VAL A 41 -12.85 11.07 13.28
CA VAL A 41 -12.50 10.63 11.92
C VAL A 41 -13.41 9.43 11.61
N PRO A 42 -14.67 9.68 11.21
CA PRO A 42 -15.51 8.61 10.69
C PRO A 42 -14.93 8.14 9.35
N LEU A 43 -14.80 6.83 9.18
CA LEU A 43 -14.37 6.26 7.90
C LEU A 43 -15.58 5.75 7.11
N PRO A 44 -15.50 5.74 5.78
CA PRO A 44 -16.51 5.12 4.94
C PRO A 44 -16.45 3.59 5.06
N SER A 45 -17.48 2.88 4.60
CA SER A 45 -17.40 1.42 4.36
C SER A 45 -17.23 1.07 2.89
N ALA A 46 -17.48 2.03 1.99
CA ALA A 46 -17.39 1.82 0.56
C ALA A 46 -15.95 1.54 0.16
N VAL A 47 -15.77 0.62 -0.78
CA VAL A 47 -14.47 0.26 -1.36
C VAL A 47 -14.57 0.36 -2.86
N VAL A 48 -13.61 1.07 -3.47
CA VAL A 48 -13.50 1.23 -4.92
C VAL A 48 -12.16 0.68 -5.39
N SER A 49 -12.10 0.15 -6.61
CA SER A 49 -10.83 -0.30 -7.19
C SER A 49 -9.93 0.90 -7.49
N GLY A 50 -8.71 0.86 -6.94
CA GLY A 50 -7.66 1.82 -7.21
C GLY A 50 -6.88 1.48 -8.49
N THR A 51 -6.04 2.43 -8.93
CA THR A 51 -5.22 2.23 -10.14
C THR A 51 -3.90 1.52 -9.80
N ILE A 52 -3.79 0.24 -10.16
CA ILE A 52 -2.61 -0.62 -9.95
C ILE A 52 -2.34 -1.50 -11.18
N ASN A 53 -1.06 -1.76 -11.47
CA ASN A 53 -0.68 -2.63 -12.58
C ASN A 53 -0.87 -4.11 -12.25
N ARG A 54 -1.26 -4.88 -13.26
CA ARG A 54 -1.52 -6.32 -13.14
C ARG A 54 -0.21 -7.11 -12.97
N GLN A 55 -0.19 -8.09 -12.07
CA GLN A 55 0.90 -9.06 -11.97
C GLN A 55 0.69 -10.22 -12.95
N GLY A 56 1.78 -10.77 -13.48
CA GLY A 56 1.73 -11.77 -14.55
C GLY A 56 1.38 -11.20 -15.93
N GLY A 57 1.42 -12.06 -16.96
CA GLY A 57 1.19 -11.68 -18.36
C GLY A 57 2.40 -11.05 -19.05
N SER A 58 2.17 -10.34 -20.17
CA SER A 58 3.23 -9.71 -20.98
C SER A 58 3.85 -8.46 -20.34
N ASN A 59 3.13 -7.80 -19.43
CA ASN A 59 3.52 -6.51 -18.82
C ASN A 59 3.74 -6.59 -17.30
N GLY A 60 3.39 -7.71 -16.66
CA GLY A 60 3.49 -7.92 -15.20
C GLY A 60 4.61 -8.90 -14.84
N GLY A 61 5.42 -8.55 -13.83
CA GLY A 61 6.50 -9.40 -13.36
C GLY A 61 5.92 -10.55 -12.55
N GLY A 62 6.46 -11.76 -12.70
CA GLY A 62 6.05 -12.91 -11.90
C GLY A 62 6.23 -12.66 -10.40
N GLY A 63 5.27 -13.11 -9.58
CA GLY A 63 5.41 -13.20 -8.11
C GLY A 63 5.57 -11.88 -7.35
N SER A 64 5.04 -10.76 -7.87
CA SER A 64 5.35 -9.42 -7.35
C SER A 64 4.18 -8.69 -6.67
N CYS A 65 3.09 -9.37 -6.26
CA CYS A 65 1.92 -8.72 -5.62
C CYS A 65 2.29 -7.84 -4.42
N GLY A 66 3.28 -8.24 -3.61
CA GLY A 66 3.75 -7.42 -2.49
C GLY A 66 4.40 -6.10 -2.96
N VAL A 67 5.22 -6.15 -4.02
CA VAL A 67 5.86 -4.97 -4.62
C VAL A 67 4.80 -4.06 -5.26
N ALA A 68 3.84 -4.64 -5.98
CA ALA A 68 2.75 -3.91 -6.61
C ALA A 68 1.87 -3.20 -5.55
N SER A 69 1.48 -3.91 -4.49
CA SER A 69 0.67 -3.37 -3.38
C SER A 69 1.42 -2.29 -2.62
N PHE A 70 2.71 -2.47 -2.37
CA PHE A 70 3.54 -1.44 -1.73
C PHE A 70 3.67 -0.20 -2.61
N ASN A 71 3.96 -0.36 -3.90
CA ASN A 71 3.99 0.76 -4.84
C ASN A 71 2.66 1.52 -4.91
N PHE A 72 1.53 0.79 -4.88
CA PHE A 72 0.21 1.39 -4.81
C PHE A 72 0.09 2.34 -3.61
N ILE A 73 0.44 1.88 -2.40
CA ILE A 73 0.46 2.73 -1.18
C ILE A 73 1.39 3.93 -1.37
N GLN A 74 2.62 3.71 -1.84
CA GLN A 74 3.61 4.77 -2.00
C GLN A 74 3.14 5.88 -2.95
N ARG A 75 2.34 5.56 -3.97
CA ARG A 75 1.79 6.54 -4.92
C ARG A 75 0.73 7.45 -4.29
N HIS A 76 0.05 7.00 -3.23
CA HIS A 76 -0.83 7.86 -2.44
C HIS A 76 -0.06 8.79 -1.49
N ILE A 77 1.14 8.39 -1.06
CA ILE A 77 1.98 9.19 -0.17
C ILE A 77 2.83 10.20 -0.96
N THR A 78 3.35 9.78 -2.11
CA THR A 78 4.26 10.58 -2.96
C THR A 78 3.65 10.78 -4.35
N PRO A 79 2.97 11.92 -4.58
CA PRO A 79 2.43 12.25 -5.89
C PRO A 79 3.51 12.23 -6.98
N GLY A 80 3.18 11.69 -8.16
CA GLY A 80 4.12 11.59 -9.28
C GLY A 80 5.06 10.38 -9.23
N ARG A 81 5.03 9.57 -8.15
CA ARG A 81 5.80 8.33 -8.10
C ARG A 81 5.37 7.37 -9.21
N ARG A 82 6.37 6.78 -9.88
CA ARG A 82 6.17 5.86 -11.01
C ARG A 82 5.33 4.65 -10.56
N MET A 83 4.40 4.25 -11.42
CA MET A 83 3.65 3.01 -11.23
C MET A 83 4.57 1.82 -11.49
N TRP A 84 4.56 0.85 -10.58
CA TRP A 84 5.28 -0.40 -10.73
C TRP A 84 4.84 -1.10 -12.01
N ALA A 85 5.78 -1.65 -12.77
CA ALA A 85 5.50 -2.54 -13.89
C ALA A 85 6.45 -3.72 -13.84
N GLY A 86 6.10 -4.81 -14.52
CA GLY A 86 6.87 -6.05 -14.50
C GLY A 86 8.31 -5.90 -14.93
N SER A 87 8.55 -5.12 -15.99
CA SER A 87 9.89 -4.80 -16.51
C SER A 87 10.79 -4.10 -15.49
N MET A 88 10.19 -3.42 -14.50
CA MET A 88 10.88 -2.65 -13.47
C MET A 88 10.89 -3.38 -12.12
N ALA A 89 10.41 -4.64 -12.06
CA ALA A 89 10.22 -5.33 -10.79
C ALA A 89 11.51 -5.46 -9.97
N ARG A 90 12.67 -5.58 -10.62
CA ARG A 90 13.97 -5.58 -9.94
C ARG A 90 14.29 -4.22 -9.32
N GLU A 91 14.18 -3.13 -10.08
CA GLU A 91 14.43 -1.76 -9.60
C GLU A 91 13.61 -1.46 -8.35
N PHE A 92 12.31 -1.77 -8.36
CA PHE A 92 11.43 -1.57 -7.20
C PHE A 92 11.81 -2.46 -6.00
N ARG A 93 12.23 -3.71 -6.23
CA ARG A 93 12.68 -4.60 -5.13
C ARG A 93 13.97 -4.09 -4.50
N ASP A 94 14.93 -3.68 -5.33
CA ASP A 94 16.22 -3.17 -4.86
C ASP A 94 16.00 -1.87 -4.06
N GLU A 95 15.08 -1.00 -4.49
CA GLU A 95 14.68 0.19 -3.73
C GLU A 95 14.03 -0.16 -2.38
N ILE A 96 13.08 -1.11 -2.36
CA ILE A 96 12.42 -1.56 -1.11
C ILE A 96 13.47 -2.13 -0.14
N LEU A 97 14.39 -2.95 -0.63
CA LEU A 97 15.45 -3.55 0.19
C LEU A 97 16.40 -2.47 0.74
N GLY A 98 16.81 -1.51 -0.10
CA GLY A 98 17.61 -0.37 0.33
C GLY A 98 16.93 0.45 1.43
N ASN A 99 15.63 0.71 1.29
CA ASN A 99 14.84 1.40 2.32
C ASN A 99 14.77 0.61 3.63
N LEU A 100 14.62 -0.71 3.57
CA LEU A 100 14.63 -1.57 4.77
C LEU A 100 15.99 -1.56 5.47
N ILE A 101 17.10 -1.60 4.71
CA ILE A 101 18.45 -1.50 5.26
C ILE A 101 18.65 -0.15 5.95
N HIS A 102 18.28 0.95 5.28
CA HIS A 102 18.37 2.29 5.88
C HIS A 102 17.53 2.40 7.16
N TYR A 103 16.28 1.92 7.14
CA TYR A 103 15.44 1.90 8.34
C TYR A 103 16.08 1.10 9.48
N SER A 104 16.65 -0.08 9.18
CA SER A 104 17.34 -0.91 10.18
C SER A 104 18.50 -0.15 10.84
N VAL A 105 19.35 0.50 10.04
CA VAL A 105 20.49 1.29 10.56
C VAL A 105 19.99 2.45 11.42
N LEU A 106 19.03 3.24 10.94
CA LEU A 106 18.48 4.38 11.68
C LEU A 106 17.81 3.95 12.99
N SER A 107 17.12 2.81 12.99
CA SER A 107 16.44 2.28 14.18
C SER A 107 17.42 1.84 15.29
N GLN A 108 18.65 1.49 14.93
CA GLN A 108 19.71 1.15 15.89
C GLN A 108 20.35 2.40 16.50
N GLU A 109 20.33 3.52 15.78
CA GLU A 109 20.85 4.81 16.24
C GLU A 109 19.84 5.58 17.11
N SER A 110 18.54 5.30 16.97
CA SER A 110 17.48 5.87 17.81
C SER A 110 17.50 5.26 19.22
N VAL A 111 18.45 5.70 20.05
CA VAL A 111 18.45 5.44 21.50
C VAL A 111 17.45 6.38 22.17
N GLY A 112 16.17 6.13 21.98
CA GLY A 112 15.10 6.78 22.74
C GLY A 112 14.26 5.72 23.46
N THR A 113 13.98 5.95 24.73
CA THR A 113 12.95 5.20 25.47
C THR A 113 11.56 5.61 24.99
N ALA A 114 10.53 4.80 25.24
CA ALA A 114 9.15 5.15 24.92
C ALA A 114 8.65 6.48 25.54
N ASN A 115 9.36 7.03 26.53
CA ASN A 115 9.08 8.35 27.11
C ASN A 115 9.73 9.52 26.34
N GLN A 116 10.63 9.23 25.40
CA GLN A 116 11.32 10.20 24.54
C GLN A 116 10.76 10.23 23.11
N TRP A 117 9.87 9.28 22.77
CA TRP A 117 9.21 9.17 21.47
C TRP A 117 7.79 9.71 21.53
#